data_AF-A0A8H3CPF8-F1
#
_entry.id   AF-A0A8H3CPF8-F1
#
_cell.length_a   1.000
_cell.length_b   1.000
_cell.length_c   1.000
_cell.angle_alpha   90.00
_cell.angle_beta   90.00
_cell.angle_gamma   90.00
#
_symmetry.space_group_name_H-M   'P 1'
#
loop_
_entity.id
_entity.type
_entity.pdbx_description
1 polymer ?
#
loop_
_entity_poly.entity_id
_entity_poly.type
_entity_poly.pdbx_seq_one_letter_code
_entity_poly.pdbx_strand_id
1 'polypeptide(L)'
;MKFLLPIVALAGLLTPGAEALWCCCALNKNSEACCKSVMGADTFFSPKCGLINGQSCDVGGSPSKQDEYKYCCNYREGNAQGTCF
;
A
#
# COMPACT_ATOMS: atom_id res chain seq x y z
N MET A 1 53.35 8.58 13.98
CA MET A 1 52.09 8.46 13.20
C MET A 1 50.99 8.03 14.15
N LYS A 2 50.05 8.92 14.48
CA LYS A 2 48.94 8.60 15.41
C LYS A 2 47.66 9.11 14.77
N PHE A 3 47.08 8.28 13.91
CA PHE A 3 45.81 8.57 13.25
C PHE A 3 44.69 8.31 14.25
N LEU A 4 44.11 9.39 14.76
CA LEU A 4 42.86 9.35 15.52
C LEU A 4 41.72 9.17 14.51
N LEU A 5 41.09 8.00 14.53
CA LEU A 5 39.89 7.70 13.76
C LEU A 5 38.72 8.55 14.28
N PRO A 6 37.99 9.30 13.44
CA PRO A 6 36.76 9.95 13.86
C PRO A 6 35.65 8.88 13.97
N ILE A 7 35.09 8.73 15.16
CA ILE A 7 33.83 8.00 15.39
C ILE A 7 32.73 8.86 14.75
N VAL A 8 32.45 8.59 13.48
CA VAL A 8 31.34 9.22 12.75
C VAL A 8 30.04 8.64 13.29
N ALA A 9 29.18 9.55 13.70
CA ALA A 9 27.88 9.37 14.32
C ALA A 9 27.02 8.27 13.67
N LEU A 10 26.60 7.30 14.48
CA LEU A 10 25.53 6.36 14.18
C LEU A 10 24.17 7.04 14.50
N ALA A 11 23.84 8.12 13.79
CA ALA A 11 22.56 8.80 13.93
C ALA A 11 21.92 8.92 12.54
N GLY A 12 20.92 8.07 12.27
CA GLY A 12 20.09 8.24 11.07
C GLY A 12 19.73 6.95 10.35
N LEU A 13 19.02 6.05 11.02
CA LEU A 13 18.19 5.04 10.35
C LEU A 13 16.80 5.05 11.01
N LEU A 14 16.21 6.24 11.13
CA LEU A 14 14.77 6.39 11.18
C LEU A 14 14.30 6.32 9.73
N THR A 15 14.22 5.11 9.18
CA THR A 15 13.57 4.90 7.89
C THR A 15 12.09 5.26 8.07
N PRO A 16 11.54 6.25 7.35
CA PRO A 16 10.09 6.36 7.25
C PRO A 16 9.59 5.02 6.74
N GLY A 17 8.64 4.41 7.46
CA GLY A 17 8.08 3.12 7.10
C GLY A 17 7.66 3.16 5.63
N ALA A 18 7.95 2.10 4.88
CA ALA A 18 7.49 1.98 3.51
C ALA A 18 5.97 2.15 3.51
N GLU A 19 5.49 3.32 3.07
CA GLU A 19 4.06 3.59 2.98
C GLU A 19 3.53 2.78 1.81
N ALA A 20 2.52 1.97 2.07
CA ALA A 20 1.93 1.13 1.04
C ALA A 20 1.46 1.99 -0.14
N LEU A 21 1.88 1.64 -1.35
CA LEU A 21 1.50 2.38 -2.55
C LEU A 21 0.25 1.76 -3.18
N TRP A 22 0.02 0.46 -2.98
CA TRP A 22 -1.08 -0.25 -3.61
C TRP A 22 -1.82 -1.15 -2.64
N CYS A 23 -3.11 -1.38 -2.91
CA CYS A 23 -3.98 -2.25 -2.11
C CYS A 23 -4.71 -3.28 -2.97
N CYS A 24 -4.96 -4.44 -2.36
CA CYS A 24 -5.67 -5.57 -2.95
C CYS A 24 -7.16 -5.54 -2.67
N CYS A 25 -7.96 -6.07 -3.58
CA CYS A 25 -9.39 -6.32 -3.39
C CYS A 25 -9.82 -7.57 -4.14
N ALA A 26 -11.00 -8.12 -3.83
CA ALA A 26 -11.55 -9.23 -4.61
C ALA A 26 -11.68 -8.85 -6.10
N LEU A 27 -11.47 -9.82 -6.99
CA LEU A 27 -11.64 -9.63 -8.43
C LEU A 27 -13.14 -9.53 -8.79
N ASN A 28 -13.75 -8.39 -8.52
CA ASN A 28 -15.16 -8.11 -8.82
C ASN A 28 -15.34 -6.66 -9.28
N LYS A 29 -16.51 -6.32 -9.85
CA LYS A 29 -16.80 -4.97 -10.34
C LYS A 29 -16.74 -3.89 -9.24
N ASN A 30 -16.90 -4.29 -7.97
CA ASN A 30 -16.81 -3.35 -6.85
C ASN A 30 -15.38 -2.87 -6.64
N SER A 31 -14.36 -3.72 -6.87
CA SER A 31 -12.96 -3.32 -6.71
C SER A 31 -12.56 -2.15 -7.62
N GLU A 32 -12.94 -2.21 -8.90
CA GLU A 32 -12.69 -1.13 -9.86
C GLU A 32 -13.44 0.15 -9.46
N ALA A 33 -14.71 0.02 -9.08
CA ALA A 33 -15.52 1.15 -8.62
C ALA A 33 -14.96 1.79 -7.34
N CYS A 34 -14.49 0.98 -6.38
CA CYS A 34 -13.84 1.44 -5.15
C CYS A 34 -12.56 2.21 -5.46
N CYS A 35 -11.71 1.66 -6.34
CA CYS A 35 -10.47 2.29 -6.75
C CYS A 35 -10.72 3.67 -7.37
N LYS A 36 -11.66 3.77 -8.32
CA LYS A 36 -12.07 5.05 -8.92
C LYS A 36 -12.69 6.01 -7.90
N SER A 37 -13.49 5.50 -6.97
CA SER A 37 -14.13 6.32 -5.93
C SER A 37 -13.10 6.96 -4.99
N VAL A 38 -12.10 6.20 -4.55
CA VAL A 38 -11.08 6.65 -3.59
C VAL A 38 -10.05 7.58 -4.25
N MET A 39 -9.67 7.28 -5.50
CA MET A 39 -8.62 8.04 -6.19
C MET A 39 -9.15 9.18 -7.06
N GLY A 40 -10.44 9.18 -7.40
CA GLY A 40 -11.06 10.19 -8.26
C GLY A 40 -10.56 10.16 -9.71
N ALA A 41 -9.90 9.07 -10.13
CA ALA A 41 -9.33 8.90 -11.47
C ALA A 41 -9.32 7.41 -11.87
N ASP A 42 -9.21 7.14 -13.17
CA ASP A 42 -8.84 5.81 -13.67
C ASP A 42 -7.37 5.55 -13.29
N THR A 43 -7.13 4.84 -12.19
CA THR A 43 -5.77 4.48 -11.74
C THR A 43 -5.34 3.11 -12.26
N PHE A 44 -4.10 2.73 -11.95
CA PHE A 44 -3.51 1.47 -12.41
C PHE A 44 -4.33 0.26 -11.97
N PHE A 45 -4.74 -0.54 -12.95
CA PHE A 45 -5.52 -1.76 -12.79
C PHE A 45 -4.66 -2.97 -13.16
N SER A 46 -4.57 -3.94 -12.25
CA SER A 46 -4.08 -5.28 -12.55
C SER A 46 -5.05 -6.32 -11.99
N PRO A 47 -5.46 -7.33 -12.77
CA PRO A 47 -6.29 -8.45 -12.30
C PRO A 47 -5.52 -9.44 -11.41
N LYS A 48 -4.30 -9.10 -11.02
CA LYS A 48 -3.48 -9.86 -10.08
C LYS A 48 -3.00 -8.94 -8.97
N CYS A 49 -3.17 -9.39 -7.73
CA CYS A 49 -2.67 -8.73 -6.55
C CYS A 49 -1.62 -9.62 -5.85
N GLY A 50 -0.43 -9.69 -6.44
CA GLY A 50 0.62 -10.61 -6.02
C GLY A 50 0.17 -12.07 -6.13
N LEU A 51 0.18 -12.79 -4.99
CA LEU A 51 -0.28 -14.19 -4.86
C LEU A 51 -1.81 -14.30 -4.68
N ILE A 52 -2.50 -13.17 -4.60
CA ILE A 52 -3.93 -13.11 -4.29
C ILE A 52 -4.68 -12.97 -5.61
N ASN A 53 -5.67 -13.85 -5.82
CA ASN A 53 -6.56 -13.76 -6.96
C ASN A 53 -7.53 -12.58 -6.75
N GLY A 54 -7.11 -11.40 -7.18
CA GLY A 54 -7.71 -10.13 -6.79
C GLY A 54 -7.20 -8.97 -7.64
N GLN A 55 -7.79 -7.81 -7.45
CA GLN A 55 -7.43 -6.58 -8.15
C GLN A 55 -6.45 -5.76 -7.32
N SER A 56 -5.39 -5.26 -7.95
CA SER A 56 -4.52 -4.21 -7.38
C SER A 56 -5.03 -2.82 -7.76
N CYS A 57 -5.07 -1.91 -6.80
CA CYS A 57 -5.31 -0.48 -6.98
C CYS A 57 -4.17 0.30 -6.34
N ASP A 58 -3.56 1.23 -7.08
CA ASP A 58 -2.63 2.22 -6.50
C ASP A 58 -3.46 3.29 -5.78
N VAL A 59 -3.42 3.28 -4.45
CA VAL A 59 -4.11 4.26 -3.59
C VAL A 59 -3.12 5.24 -2.93
N GLY A 60 -1.81 5.04 -3.17
CA GLY A 60 -0.73 5.78 -2.54
C GLY A 60 -0.58 5.56 -1.03
N GLY A 61 0.43 6.22 -0.46
CA GLY A 61 0.80 6.11 0.97
C GLY A 61 -0.19 6.70 1.97
N SER A 62 -1.29 7.31 1.51
CA SER A 62 -2.24 8.00 2.39
C SER A 62 -3.05 7.00 3.22
N PRO A 63 -2.91 6.99 4.57
CA PRO A 63 -3.62 6.01 5.41
C PRO A 63 -5.14 6.13 5.28
N SER A 64 -5.66 7.36 5.15
CA SER A 64 -7.09 7.60 4.99
C SER A 64 -7.64 6.97 3.70
N LYS A 65 -6.90 7.07 2.59
CA LYS A 65 -7.31 6.45 1.31
C LYS A 65 -7.23 4.94 1.37
N GLN A 66 -6.21 4.40 2.03
CA GLN A 66 -6.08 2.95 2.22
C GLN A 66 -7.22 2.40 3.07
N ASP A 67 -7.62 3.08 4.14
CA ASP A 67 -8.72 2.65 4.99
C ASP A 67 -10.09 2.79 4.30
N GLU A 68 -10.29 3.87 3.54
CA GLU A 68 -11.47 4.05 2.71
C GLU A 68 -11.59 2.96 1.63
N TYR A 69 -10.47 2.60 1.00
CA TYR A 69 -10.40 1.50 0.04
C TYR A 69 -10.69 0.15 0.72
N LYS A 70 -10.08 -0.15 1.88
CA LYS A 70 -10.37 -1.35 2.68
C LYS A 70 -11.85 -1.46 3.02
N TYR A 71 -12.46 -0.36 3.46
CA TYR A 71 -13.87 -0.32 3.80
C TYR A 71 -14.75 -0.60 2.57
N CYS A 72 -14.49 0.08 1.46
CA CYS A 72 -15.22 -0.14 0.20
C CYS A 72 -15.08 -1.60 -0.29
N CYS A 73 -13.90 -2.18 -0.13
CA CYS A 73 -13.61 -3.58 -0.46
C CYS A 73 -14.17 -4.60 0.52
N ASN A 74 -14.93 -4.17 1.55
CA ASN A 74 -15.47 -5.03 2.60
C ASN A 74 -14.38 -5.90 3.25
N TYR A 75 -13.22 -5.31 3.51
CA TYR A 75 -12.11 -6.00 4.17
C TYR A 75 -12.55 -6.64 5.48
N ARG A 76 -12.07 -7.86 5.71
CA ARG A 76 -12.12 -8.53 7.01
C ARG A 76 -10.74 -9.00 7.38
N GLU A 77 -10.34 -8.76 8.62
CA GLU A 77 -9.05 -9.21 9.15
C GLU A 77 -8.85 -10.72 8.90
N GLY A 78 -7.68 -11.08 8.38
CA GLY A 78 -7.35 -12.46 7.98
C GLY A 78 -7.72 -12.81 6.53
N ASN A 79 -8.41 -11.94 5.78
CA ASN A 79 -8.52 -12.06 4.33
C ASN A 79 -7.38 -11.35 3.62
N ALA A 80 -7.01 -11.89 2.47
CA ALA A 80 -6.04 -11.29 1.55
C ALA A 80 -6.59 -10.06 0.79
N GLN A 81 -7.91 -9.91 0.76
CA GLN A 81 -8.59 -8.73 0.21
C GLN A 81 -8.33 -7.56 1.18
N GLY A 82 -8.21 -6.31 0.74
CA GLY A 82 -7.92 -5.14 1.59
C GLY A 82 -6.47 -4.98 2.05
N THR A 83 -5.59 -5.94 1.78
CA THR A 83 -4.17 -5.82 2.14
C THR A 83 -3.47 -4.76 1.29
N CYS A 84 -2.69 -3.89 1.91
CA CYS A 84 -1.91 -2.85 1.24
C CYS A 84 -0.41 -3.12 1.37
N PHE A 85 0.35 -2.80 0.32
CA PHE A 85 1.77 -3.11 0.14
C PHE A 85 2.56 -1.93 -0.39
#